data_AF-A0A9D7BPG5-F1
#
_entry.id   AF-A0A9D7BPG5-F1
#
_cell.length_a   1.000
_cell.length_b   1.000
_cell.length_c   1.000
_cell.angle_alpha   90.00
_cell.angle_beta   90.00
_cell.angle_gamma   90.00
#
_symmetry.space_group_name_H-M   'P 1'
#
loop_
_entity.id
_entity.type
_entity.pdbx_description
1 polymer ?
#
loop_
_entity_poly.entity_id
_entity_poly.type
_entity_poly.pdbx_seq_one_letter_code
_entity_poly.pdbx_strand_id
1 'polypeptide(L)'
;MYHGLFSDKQTLPVQSSGIYAVVHLHEPATIKGVFTGQGLPFVKQPVVYDDGETIQRTLTTNNGNWEILVPKNKNIFIYPEAACVGQNHSIVFNAVNETNHVGTKNFDIPELKQIKVKGKFKDCNAQSLSNGFIKIQNGPKTEYIYIPETDFEWQIPLCVAGPLSFGSAGINGEKMSDIRFQTNTAEMGNIFLCQGLENQYISLRTPGGNTMYSGDISVTDQNGIYKIHFKSTAQEFLLTFKNNEQSGLLAPSEGNILWKDTGFISKGIEINCPTSNTCGFEEILVLSYQKNGWIKGSFKGNFWAKTLQPLTAKNQQIEADFFVKL
;
A
#
# COMPACT_ATOMS: atom_id res chain seq x y z
N MET A 1 -11.77 47.85 -10.24
CA MET A 1 -11.71 47.08 -8.97
C MET A 1 -11.21 48.05 -7.91
N TYR A 2 -12.06 48.45 -6.98
CA TYR A 2 -11.69 49.38 -5.90
C TYR A 2 -11.11 48.56 -4.75
N HIS A 3 -9.88 48.86 -4.33
CA HIS A 3 -9.28 48.31 -3.12
C HIS A 3 -9.34 49.37 -2.03
N GLY A 4 -10.11 49.11 -0.98
CA GLY A 4 -10.17 49.94 0.22
C GLY A 4 -10.29 49.03 1.45
N LEU A 5 -9.56 49.36 2.51
CA LEU A 5 -9.75 48.76 3.84
C LEU A 5 -10.91 49.50 4.50
N PHE A 6 -12.02 48.81 4.75
CA PHE A 6 -13.24 49.40 5.29
C PHE A 6 -13.43 48.98 6.75
N SER A 7 -13.81 49.92 7.62
CA SER A 7 -14.28 49.66 8.98
C SER A 7 -15.81 49.54 9.04
N ASP A 8 -16.33 48.84 10.05
CA ASP A 8 -17.68 48.25 10.20
C ASP A 8 -18.94 49.07 9.87
N LYS A 9 -18.87 50.36 9.53
CA LYS A 9 -20.03 51.17 9.10
C LYS A 9 -19.65 52.24 8.08
N GLN A 10 -19.29 51.85 6.86
CA GLN A 10 -19.25 52.77 5.73
C GLN A 10 -20.27 52.39 4.66
N THR A 11 -21.12 53.36 4.31
CA THR A 11 -21.96 53.31 3.12
C THR A 11 -21.08 53.54 1.89
N LEU A 12 -21.01 52.56 1.00
CA LEU A 12 -20.35 52.69 -0.29
C LEU A 12 -21.32 53.37 -1.28
N PRO A 13 -21.05 54.60 -1.75
CA PRO A 13 -21.87 55.21 -2.78
C PRO A 13 -21.64 54.46 -4.10
N VAL A 14 -22.65 53.68 -4.50
CA VAL A 14 -22.64 52.92 -5.74
C VAL A 14 -23.02 53.86 -6.89
N GLN A 15 -22.03 54.36 -7.64
CA GLN A 15 -22.25 55.40 -8.66
C GLN A 15 -22.63 54.88 -10.06
N SER A 16 -22.63 53.56 -10.28
CA SER A 16 -23.04 52.97 -11.57
C SER A 16 -23.70 51.60 -11.40
N SER A 17 -24.51 51.17 -12.37
CA SER A 17 -25.01 49.79 -12.42
C SER A 17 -23.85 48.82 -12.66
N GLY A 18 -23.80 47.72 -11.90
CA GLY A 18 -22.71 46.74 -11.98
C GLY A 18 -22.81 45.66 -10.91
N ILE A 19 -21.94 44.66 -10.99
CA ILE A 19 -21.79 43.63 -9.96
C ILE A 19 -20.72 44.11 -8.97
N TYR A 20 -21.08 44.16 -7.69
CA TYR A 20 -20.19 44.54 -6.60
C TYR A 20 -19.93 43.32 -5.72
N ALA A 21 -18.66 43.09 -5.39
CA ALA A 21 -18.26 42.10 -4.39
C ALA A 21 -17.75 42.85 -3.16
N VAL A 22 -18.39 42.62 -2.02
CA VAL A 22 -17.91 43.11 -0.72
C VAL A 22 -17.22 41.93 -0.05
N VAL A 23 -15.94 42.09 0.27
CA VAL A 23 -15.14 41.07 0.96
C VAL A 23 -14.87 41.57 2.37
N HIS A 24 -15.25 40.78 3.36
CA HIS A 24 -14.89 41.04 4.75
C HIS A 24 -13.59 40.30 5.06
N LEU A 25 -12.53 41.04 5.38
CA LEU A 25 -11.22 40.47 5.70
C LEU A 25 -11.14 40.21 7.20
N HIS A 26 -10.88 38.96 7.56
CA HIS A 26 -10.59 38.58 8.94
C HIS A 26 -9.08 38.45 9.15
N GLU A 27 -8.58 38.86 10.33
CA GLU A 27 -7.21 38.56 10.74
C GLU A 27 -7.03 37.03 10.81
N PRO A 28 -6.05 36.46 10.10
CA PRO A 28 -5.88 35.01 10.07
C PRO A 28 -5.12 34.51 11.30
N ALA A 29 -5.40 33.28 11.69
CA ALA A 29 -4.68 32.52 12.70
C ALA A 29 -4.42 31.11 12.19
N THR A 30 -3.25 30.58 12.51
CA THR A 30 -2.88 29.19 12.21
C THR A 30 -3.29 28.31 13.38
N ILE A 31 -3.95 27.19 13.11
CA ILE A 31 -4.19 26.14 14.08
C ILE A 31 -3.53 24.87 13.59
N LYS A 32 -2.78 24.20 14.47
CA LYS A 32 -2.21 22.88 14.20
C LYS A 32 -2.46 21.91 15.33
N GLY A 33 -2.46 20.63 14.99
CA GLY A 33 -2.70 19.55 15.95
C GLY A 33 -2.36 18.19 15.37
N VAL A 34 -2.63 17.17 16.16
CA VAL A 34 -2.44 15.76 15.78
C VAL A 34 -3.73 15.01 16.10
N PHE A 35 -4.22 14.24 15.13
CA PHE A 35 -5.33 13.33 15.36
C PHE A 35 -4.86 11.88 15.41
N THR A 36 -5.28 11.18 16.45
CA THR A 36 -5.01 9.76 16.65
C THR A 36 -6.31 9.00 16.93
N GLY A 37 -6.40 7.74 16.51
CA GLY A 37 -7.47 6.82 16.86
C GLY A 37 -6.85 5.58 17.52
N GLN A 38 -7.31 5.23 18.73
CA GLN A 38 -6.72 4.13 19.52
C GLN A 38 -5.20 4.25 19.70
N GLY A 39 -4.69 5.49 19.85
CA GLY A 39 -3.25 5.77 19.99
C GLY A 39 -2.44 5.76 18.69
N LEU A 40 -3.04 5.43 17.55
CA LEU A 40 -2.38 5.46 16.23
C LEU A 40 -2.76 6.71 15.43
N PRO A 41 -1.86 7.29 14.62
CA PRO A 41 -2.17 8.48 13.84
C PRO A 41 -3.26 8.22 12.79
N PHE A 42 -4.19 9.16 12.63
CA PHE A 42 -5.05 9.18 11.45
C PHE A 42 -4.22 9.63 10.26
N VAL A 43 -3.89 8.69 9.38
CA VAL A 43 -3.00 8.93 8.24
C VAL A 43 -3.80 9.37 7.02
N LYS A 44 -3.40 10.51 6.42
CA LYS A 44 -3.99 11.05 5.17
C LYS A 44 -5.52 11.18 5.21
N GLN A 45 -6.09 11.36 6.40
CA GLN A 45 -7.52 11.53 6.59
C GLN A 45 -7.90 12.99 6.35
N PRO A 46 -9.06 13.27 5.73
CA PRO A 46 -9.56 14.63 5.66
C PRO A 46 -9.84 15.18 7.05
N VAL A 47 -9.41 16.40 7.30
CA VAL A 47 -9.77 17.21 8.45
C VAL A 47 -10.71 18.30 7.95
N VAL A 48 -11.92 18.30 8.47
CA VAL A 48 -12.92 19.32 8.17
C VAL A 48 -12.86 20.37 9.25
N TYR A 49 -12.96 21.62 8.82
CA TYR A 49 -13.13 22.75 9.69
C TYR A 49 -14.30 23.60 9.22
N ASP A 50 -15.09 24.04 10.19
CA ASP A 50 -16.32 24.77 9.99
C ASP A 50 -16.37 25.93 10.99
N ASP A 51 -16.46 27.17 10.50
CA ASP A 51 -16.60 28.37 11.32
C ASP A 51 -18.04 28.91 11.34
N GLY A 52 -19.00 28.14 10.81
CA GLY A 52 -20.41 28.49 10.65
C GLY A 52 -20.73 29.24 9.35
N GLU A 53 -19.71 29.79 8.66
CA GLU A 53 -19.86 30.50 7.40
C GLU A 53 -19.19 29.75 6.24
N THR A 54 -18.04 29.13 6.53
CA THR A 54 -17.18 28.45 5.57
C THR A 54 -16.83 27.06 6.07
N ILE A 55 -16.86 26.10 5.15
CA ILE A 55 -16.34 24.76 5.37
C ILE A 55 -15.14 24.60 4.48
N GLN A 56 -14.01 24.23 5.06
CA GLN A 56 -12.86 23.85 4.26
C GLN A 56 -12.22 22.56 4.80
N ARG A 57 -11.30 22.01 4.00
CA ARG A 57 -10.74 20.68 4.21
C ARG A 57 -9.24 20.71 4.02
N THR A 58 -8.53 19.97 4.86
CA THR A 58 -7.11 19.64 4.67
C THR A 58 -6.92 18.13 4.87
N LEU A 59 -5.70 17.63 4.68
CA LEU A 59 -5.36 16.23 4.97
C LEU A 59 -4.36 16.16 6.11
N THR A 60 -4.47 15.14 6.95
CA THR A 60 -3.40 14.81 7.88
C THR A 60 -2.16 14.29 7.16
N THR A 61 -1.00 14.45 7.79
CA THR A 61 0.26 13.79 7.40
C THR A 61 0.26 12.30 7.78
N ASN A 62 1.33 11.57 7.47
CA ASN A 62 1.51 10.18 7.92
C ASN A 62 1.62 10.04 9.44
N ASN A 63 1.92 11.13 10.15
CA ASN A 63 2.00 11.16 11.61
C ASN A 63 0.74 11.75 12.24
N GLY A 64 -0.35 11.92 11.47
CA GLY A 64 -1.60 12.50 11.98
C GLY A 64 -1.58 14.02 12.17
N ASN A 65 -0.45 14.69 11.91
CA ASN A 65 -0.35 16.15 12.00
C ASN A 65 -1.23 16.82 10.95
N TRP A 66 -1.83 17.95 11.30
CA TRP A 66 -2.57 18.82 10.39
C TRP A 66 -2.34 20.28 10.75
N GLU A 67 -2.53 21.16 9.77
CA GLU A 67 -2.40 22.61 9.90
C GLU A 67 -3.44 23.29 9.01
N ILE A 68 -4.11 24.31 9.54
CA ILE A 68 -5.14 25.09 8.85
C ILE A 68 -5.01 26.57 9.19
N LEU A 69 -5.50 27.42 8.27
CA LEU A 69 -5.62 28.86 8.45
C LEU A 69 -7.10 29.22 8.67
N VAL A 70 -7.41 29.93 9.75
CA VAL A 70 -8.80 30.27 10.14
C VAL A 70 -8.90 31.72 10.59
N PRO A 71 -10.11 32.30 10.65
CA PRO A 71 -10.33 33.60 11.27
C PRO A 71 -9.99 33.60 12.77
N LYS A 72 -9.25 34.61 13.22
CA LYS A 72 -8.98 34.85 14.64
C LYS A 72 -10.26 35.20 15.41
N ASN A 73 -10.33 34.83 16.67
CA ASN A 73 -11.42 35.09 17.61
C ASN A 73 -12.79 34.51 17.22
N LYS A 74 -12.86 33.62 16.21
CA LYS A 74 -14.05 32.82 15.90
C LYS A 74 -13.96 31.43 16.53
N ASN A 75 -15.11 30.86 16.86
CA ASN A 75 -15.20 29.45 17.24
C ASN A 75 -15.16 28.60 15.97
N ILE A 76 -14.22 27.66 15.92
CA ILE A 76 -14.02 26.74 14.81
C ILE A 76 -14.31 25.33 15.29
N PHE A 77 -15.15 24.61 14.56
CA PHE A 77 -15.39 23.18 14.74
C PHE A 77 -14.40 22.42 13.89
N ILE A 78 -13.58 21.57 14.49
CA ILE A 78 -12.53 20.79 13.80
C ILE A 78 -12.76 19.31 14.06
N TYR A 79 -12.87 18.48 13.02
CA TYR A 79 -13.06 17.03 13.14
C TYR A 79 -12.44 16.27 11.96
N PRO A 80 -11.99 15.02 12.16
CA PRO A 80 -11.59 14.16 11.05
C PRO A 80 -12.82 13.55 10.35
N GLU A 81 -12.82 13.55 9.01
CA GLU A 81 -13.87 12.94 8.16
C GLU A 81 -13.63 11.44 7.92
N ALA A 82 -13.12 10.75 8.94
CA ALA A 82 -13.00 9.30 8.93
C ALA A 82 -14.40 8.67 9.08
N ALA A 83 -14.65 7.53 8.39
CA ALA A 83 -16.00 7.00 8.17
C ALA A 83 -16.82 6.72 9.45
N CYS A 84 -16.14 6.45 10.56
CA CYS A 84 -16.73 6.17 11.88
C CYS A 84 -16.43 7.26 12.92
N VAL A 85 -15.76 8.35 12.55
CA VAL A 85 -15.42 9.45 13.48
C VAL A 85 -16.40 10.62 13.35
N GLY A 86 -16.90 10.94 12.16
CA GLY A 86 -18.02 11.87 11.96
C GLY A 86 -17.91 13.25 12.66
N GLN A 87 -19.00 14.02 12.64
CA GLN A 87 -19.07 15.36 13.27
C GLN A 87 -19.21 15.30 14.80
N ASN A 88 -19.70 14.17 15.33
CA ASN A 88 -19.95 13.97 16.76
C ASN A 88 -18.66 14.00 17.60
N HIS A 89 -17.51 13.92 16.95
CA HIS A 89 -16.19 13.96 17.57
C HIS A 89 -15.46 15.29 17.28
N SER A 90 -16.19 16.38 17.07
CA SER A 90 -15.61 17.69 16.84
C SER A 90 -14.97 18.30 18.09
N ILE A 91 -13.93 19.09 17.84
CA ILE A 91 -13.30 19.97 18.81
C ILE A 91 -13.76 21.38 18.48
N VAL A 92 -14.27 22.10 19.48
CA VAL A 92 -14.50 23.53 19.35
C VAL A 92 -13.24 24.26 19.82
N PHE A 93 -12.67 25.08 18.94
CA PHE A 93 -11.45 25.83 19.23
C PHE A 93 -11.62 27.30 18.88
N ASN A 94 -11.14 28.20 19.75
CA ASN A 94 -11.11 29.63 19.48
C ASN A 94 -9.66 30.08 19.28
N ALA A 95 -9.32 30.53 18.08
CA ALA A 95 -7.96 30.95 17.74
C ALA A 95 -7.71 32.37 18.20
N VAL A 96 -6.99 32.53 19.32
CA VAL A 96 -6.71 33.85 19.92
C VAL A 96 -5.33 34.40 19.55
N ASN A 97 -4.37 33.51 19.22
CA ASN A 97 -3.02 33.88 18.82
C ASN A 97 -2.80 33.71 17.31
N GLU A 98 -1.70 34.24 16.77
CA GLU A 98 -1.31 34.01 15.37
C GLU A 98 -1.07 32.53 15.07
N THR A 99 -0.52 31.79 16.03
CA THR A 99 -0.33 30.34 15.96
C THR A 99 -0.88 29.68 17.21
N ASN A 100 -1.71 28.66 17.02
CA ASN A 100 -2.39 27.93 18.07
C ASN A 100 -2.14 26.42 17.92
N HIS A 101 -2.07 25.73 19.04
CA HIS A 101 -1.81 24.30 19.09
C HIS A 101 -2.94 23.59 19.84
N VAL A 102 -3.64 22.68 19.16
CA VAL A 102 -4.67 21.83 19.78
C VAL A 102 -4.05 20.65 20.55
N GLY A 103 -2.77 20.37 20.31
CA GLY A 103 -2.09 19.19 20.85
C GLY A 103 -2.54 17.91 20.14
N THR A 104 -2.43 16.78 20.84
CA THR A 104 -2.89 15.48 20.32
C THR A 104 -4.31 15.21 20.81
N LYS A 105 -5.24 15.04 19.87
CA LYS A 105 -6.58 14.54 20.18
C LYS A 105 -6.66 13.07 19.79
N ASN A 106 -6.83 12.23 20.81
CA ASN A 106 -7.11 10.81 20.64
C ASN A 106 -8.62 10.55 20.61
N PHE A 107 -9.06 9.77 19.64
CA PHE A 107 -10.43 9.30 19.48
C PHE A 107 -10.48 7.83 19.88
N ASP A 108 -11.26 7.53 20.90
CA ASP A 108 -11.54 6.16 21.31
C ASP A 108 -12.88 5.73 20.70
N ILE A 109 -12.79 5.02 19.58
CA ILE A 109 -13.93 4.65 18.75
C ILE A 109 -13.91 3.12 18.62
N PRO A 110 -14.94 2.42 19.15
CA PRO A 110 -15.00 0.96 19.12
C PRO A 110 -14.91 0.33 17.73
N GLU A 111 -15.39 1.04 16.71
CA GLU A 111 -15.43 0.59 15.31
C GLU A 111 -14.09 0.71 14.59
N LEU A 112 -13.10 1.40 15.16
CA LEU A 112 -11.76 1.47 14.60
C LEU A 112 -11.06 0.12 14.75
N LYS A 113 -10.50 -0.36 13.65
CA LYS A 113 -9.58 -1.51 13.65
C LYS A 113 -8.19 -1.03 13.34
N GLN A 114 -7.22 -1.54 14.09
CA GLN A 114 -5.81 -1.35 13.78
C GLN A 114 -5.43 -2.33 12.68
N ILE A 115 -5.02 -1.80 11.54
CA ILE A 115 -4.58 -2.58 10.41
C ILE A 115 -3.08 -2.46 10.28
N LYS A 116 -2.39 -3.58 10.43
CA LYS A 116 -0.96 -3.69 10.24
C LYS A 116 -0.67 -3.95 8.76
N VAL A 117 0.14 -3.13 8.12
CA VAL A 117 0.56 -3.30 6.72
C VAL A 117 2.07 -3.41 6.71
N LYS A 118 2.61 -4.48 6.13
CA LYS A 118 4.06 -4.65 6.00
C LYS A 118 4.47 -5.11 4.61
N GLY A 119 5.61 -4.64 4.13
CA GLY A 119 6.13 -4.99 2.81
C GLY A 119 7.45 -4.31 2.48
N LYS A 120 7.93 -4.55 1.26
CA LYS A 120 9.14 -3.94 0.72
C LYS A 120 8.93 -3.56 -0.73
N PHE A 121 9.29 -2.36 -1.15
CA PHE A 121 9.25 -1.99 -2.57
C PHE A 121 10.50 -2.45 -3.30
N LYS A 122 10.30 -2.91 -4.52
CA LYS A 122 11.31 -3.44 -5.42
C LYS A 122 11.17 -2.86 -6.81
N ASP A 123 12.29 -2.61 -7.47
CA ASP A 123 12.34 -2.30 -8.90
C ASP A 123 12.34 -3.59 -9.75
N CYS A 124 12.50 -3.45 -11.06
CA CYS A 124 12.41 -4.57 -12.01
C CYS A 124 13.63 -5.49 -11.96
N ASN A 125 14.69 -5.02 -11.32
CA ASN A 125 15.90 -5.77 -11.03
C ASN A 125 15.90 -6.33 -9.61
N ALA A 126 14.75 -6.34 -8.92
CA ALA A 126 14.61 -6.79 -7.54
C ALA A 126 15.48 -6.02 -6.52
N GLN A 127 15.92 -4.81 -6.87
CA GLN A 127 16.61 -3.90 -5.98
C GLN A 127 15.58 -3.18 -5.10
N SER A 128 15.95 -2.94 -3.84
CA SER A 128 15.08 -2.19 -2.92
C SER A 128 14.85 -0.77 -3.41
N LEU A 129 13.60 -0.33 -3.39
CA LEU A 129 13.18 1.00 -3.82
C LEU A 129 12.56 1.75 -2.64
N SER A 130 12.88 3.03 -2.49
CA SER A 130 12.26 3.92 -1.51
C SER A 130 11.19 4.77 -2.18
N ASN A 131 10.37 5.45 -1.38
CA ASN A 131 9.40 6.44 -1.88
C ASN A 131 8.26 5.81 -2.72
N GLY A 132 7.66 4.74 -2.21
CA GLY A 132 6.47 4.13 -2.80
C GLY A 132 5.16 4.74 -2.28
N PHE A 133 4.04 4.32 -2.84
CA PHE A 133 2.70 4.61 -2.33
C PHE A 133 1.95 3.31 -2.12
N ILE A 134 1.25 3.21 -0.99
CA ILE A 134 0.25 2.16 -0.76
C ILE A 134 -1.13 2.77 -0.95
N LYS A 135 -1.89 2.20 -1.89
CA LYS A 135 -3.30 2.50 -2.06
C LYS A 135 -4.09 1.61 -1.10
N ILE A 136 -4.99 2.18 -0.32
CA ILE A 136 -5.87 1.45 0.58
C ILE A 136 -7.30 1.76 0.17
N GLN A 137 -8.06 0.71 -0.13
CA GLN A 137 -9.45 0.82 -0.52
C GLN A 137 -10.33 0.07 0.49
N ASN A 138 -11.32 0.79 1.01
CA ASN A 138 -12.27 0.32 2.01
C ASN A 138 -13.67 0.77 1.58
N GLY A 139 -14.40 -0.12 0.90
CA GLY A 139 -15.65 0.22 0.23
C GLY A 139 -15.44 1.30 -0.86
N PRO A 140 -16.20 2.42 -0.85
CA PRO A 140 -16.05 3.49 -1.83
C PRO A 140 -14.86 4.42 -1.53
N LYS A 141 -14.26 4.36 -0.33
CA LYS A 141 -13.15 5.23 0.05
C LYS A 141 -11.84 4.65 -0.44
N THR A 142 -11.01 5.50 -1.05
CA THR A 142 -9.65 5.18 -1.47
C THR A 142 -8.70 6.20 -0.88
N GLU A 143 -7.63 5.71 -0.27
CA GLU A 143 -6.58 6.50 0.36
C GLU A 143 -5.23 6.10 -0.24
N TYR A 144 -4.31 7.05 -0.31
CA TYR A 144 -2.94 6.79 -0.74
C TYR A 144 -2.00 7.25 0.36
N ILE A 145 -1.14 6.34 0.79
CA ILE A 145 -0.14 6.65 1.78
C ILE A 145 1.24 6.57 1.16
N TYR A 146 1.98 7.66 1.27
CA TYR A 146 3.35 7.76 0.78
C TYR A 146 4.31 7.10 1.77
N ILE A 147 5.09 6.11 1.33
CA ILE A 147 6.07 5.37 2.11
C ILE A 147 7.48 5.82 1.72
N PRO A 148 8.19 6.61 2.55
CA PRO A 148 9.55 7.02 2.23
C PRO A 148 10.56 5.87 2.37
N GLU A 149 10.29 4.85 3.18
CA GLU A 149 11.23 3.76 3.43
C GLU A 149 11.16 2.66 2.35
N THR A 150 12.24 1.86 2.25
CA THR A 150 12.26 0.66 1.38
C THR A 150 11.47 -0.49 1.96
N ASP A 151 11.61 -0.68 3.27
CA ASP A 151 10.95 -1.69 4.07
C ASP A 151 10.03 -0.95 5.02
N PHE A 152 8.77 -1.35 5.07
CA PHE A 152 7.77 -0.67 5.89
C PHE A 152 6.97 -1.67 6.72
N GLU A 153 6.64 -1.24 7.93
CA GLU A 153 5.72 -1.92 8.83
C GLU A 153 4.92 -0.85 9.57
N TRP A 154 3.70 -0.61 9.12
CA TRP A 154 2.85 0.46 9.63
C TRP A 154 1.58 -0.08 10.26
N GLN A 155 1.07 0.67 11.22
CA GLN A 155 -0.25 0.42 11.80
C GLN A 155 -1.11 1.66 11.58
N ILE A 156 -2.28 1.45 10.99
CA ILE A 156 -3.23 2.52 10.69
C ILE A 156 -4.59 2.21 11.31
N PRO A 157 -5.24 3.18 11.95
CA PRO A 157 -6.59 3.02 12.43
C PRO A 157 -7.57 3.25 11.27
N LEU A 158 -8.31 2.22 10.89
CA LEU A 158 -9.30 2.28 9.82
C LEU A 158 -10.69 1.90 10.32
N CYS A 159 -11.70 2.63 9.86
CA CYS A 159 -13.10 2.29 10.04
C CYS A 159 -13.49 1.20 9.04
N VAL A 160 -13.20 -0.06 9.34
CA VAL A 160 -13.36 -1.17 8.38
C VAL A 160 -14.83 -1.58 8.30
N ALA A 161 -15.50 -1.20 7.21
CA ALA A 161 -16.89 -1.57 6.93
C ALA A 161 -17.01 -2.79 6.00
N GLY A 162 -15.89 -3.29 5.46
CA GLY A 162 -15.86 -4.39 4.50
C GLY A 162 -14.44 -4.91 4.23
N PRO A 163 -14.26 -5.74 3.19
CA PRO A 163 -12.94 -6.24 2.81
C PRO A 163 -12.02 -5.09 2.39
N LEU A 164 -10.78 -5.13 2.86
CA LEU A 164 -9.75 -4.15 2.50
C LEU A 164 -9.01 -4.61 1.26
N SER A 165 -8.75 -3.67 0.36
CA SER A 165 -7.94 -3.89 -0.84
C SER A 165 -6.74 -2.96 -0.81
N PHE A 166 -5.56 -3.50 -1.09
CA PHE A 166 -4.29 -2.80 -1.03
C PHE A 166 -3.63 -2.84 -2.40
N GLY A 167 -3.47 -1.68 -3.01
CA GLY A 167 -2.66 -1.50 -4.21
C GLY A 167 -1.33 -0.86 -3.86
N SER A 168 -0.46 -0.75 -4.86
CA SER A 168 0.77 0.03 -4.71
C SER A 168 1.07 0.81 -5.98
N ALA A 169 1.80 1.90 -5.82
CA ALA A 169 2.29 2.70 -6.93
C ALA A 169 3.67 3.30 -6.64
N GLY A 170 4.49 3.48 -7.67
CA GLY A 170 5.74 4.25 -7.60
C GLY A 170 5.52 5.72 -7.94
N ILE A 171 6.50 6.57 -7.61
CA ILE A 171 6.50 8.00 -8.01
C ILE A 171 6.37 8.15 -9.54
N ASN A 172 6.95 7.22 -10.29
CA ASN A 172 6.93 7.22 -11.76
C ASN A 172 5.58 6.79 -12.34
N GLY A 173 4.57 6.52 -11.51
CA GLY A 173 3.22 6.12 -11.93
C GLY A 173 3.06 4.63 -12.23
N GLU A 174 4.10 3.82 -12.06
CA GLU A 174 4.04 2.35 -12.10
C GLU A 174 3.12 1.84 -10.98
N LYS A 175 2.33 0.81 -11.23
CA LYS A 175 1.31 0.32 -10.28
C LYS A 175 1.34 -1.20 -10.18
N MET A 176 0.83 -1.74 -9.08
CA MET A 176 0.41 -3.13 -9.02
C MET A 176 -1.11 -3.24 -8.88
N SER A 177 -1.65 -4.39 -9.29
CA SER A 177 -3.04 -4.75 -8.99
C SER A 177 -3.33 -4.71 -7.49
N ASP A 178 -4.58 -4.38 -7.17
CA ASP A 178 -5.04 -4.36 -5.79
C ASP A 178 -5.17 -5.79 -5.25
N ILE A 179 -4.55 -6.03 -4.09
CA ILE A 179 -4.59 -7.30 -3.35
C ILE A 179 -5.62 -7.16 -2.22
N ARG A 180 -6.58 -8.07 -2.15
CA ARG A 180 -7.59 -8.07 -1.08
C ARG A 180 -7.10 -8.87 0.11
N PHE A 181 -7.22 -8.28 1.30
CA PHE A 181 -6.91 -8.94 2.56
C PHE A 181 -8.18 -9.02 3.41
N GLN A 182 -8.37 -10.16 4.07
CA GLN A 182 -9.50 -10.42 4.98
C GLN A 182 -9.11 -10.32 6.46
N THR A 183 -7.88 -9.93 6.77
CA THR A 183 -7.33 -9.91 8.12
C THR A 183 -6.94 -8.48 8.51
N ASN A 184 -6.68 -8.27 9.80
CA ASN A 184 -6.13 -7.01 10.31
C ASN A 184 -4.62 -6.87 10.03
N THR A 185 -4.01 -7.81 9.29
CA THR A 185 -2.59 -7.77 8.93
C THR A 185 -2.41 -8.07 7.45
N ALA A 186 -2.05 -7.04 6.68
CA ALA A 186 -1.70 -7.15 5.28
C ALA A 186 -0.20 -7.40 5.12
N GLU A 187 0.18 -8.67 4.94
CA GLU A 187 1.54 -9.07 4.60
C GLU A 187 1.75 -8.97 3.09
N MET A 188 2.23 -7.82 2.62
CA MET A 188 2.39 -7.57 1.19
C MET A 188 3.67 -8.18 0.62
N GLY A 189 4.65 -8.59 1.44
CA GLY A 189 5.92 -9.13 0.98
C GLY A 189 6.69 -8.16 0.08
N ASN A 190 7.38 -8.68 -0.94
CA ASN A 190 8.00 -7.85 -1.98
C ASN A 190 6.93 -7.30 -2.95
N ILE A 191 6.98 -6.00 -3.20
CA ILE A 191 6.08 -5.25 -4.07
C ILE A 191 6.91 -4.70 -5.21
N PHE A 192 6.76 -5.27 -6.41
CA PHE A 192 7.52 -4.86 -7.58
C PHE A 192 6.80 -3.73 -8.32
N LEU A 193 7.37 -2.53 -8.28
CA LEU A 193 6.85 -1.36 -8.99
C LEU A 193 7.48 -1.35 -10.38
N CYS A 194 6.86 -2.10 -11.29
CA CYS A 194 7.34 -2.29 -12.65
C CYS A 194 6.20 -2.39 -13.62
N GLN A 195 6.30 -1.66 -14.72
CA GLN A 195 5.38 -1.81 -15.83
C GLN A 195 5.36 -3.25 -16.34
N GLY A 196 4.15 -3.80 -16.56
CA GLY A 196 3.95 -5.15 -17.07
C GLY A 196 4.00 -6.27 -16.02
N LEU A 197 4.26 -5.94 -14.75
CA LEU A 197 4.09 -6.88 -13.62
C LEU A 197 2.76 -6.68 -12.88
N GLU A 198 1.89 -5.81 -13.40
CA GLU A 198 0.73 -5.35 -12.62
C GLU A 198 -0.20 -6.50 -12.25
N ASN A 199 -0.27 -7.53 -13.09
CA ASN A 199 -1.19 -8.65 -12.96
C ASN A 199 -0.53 -9.88 -12.34
N GLN A 200 0.58 -10.34 -12.91
CA GLN A 200 1.20 -11.57 -12.45
C GLN A 200 2.69 -11.61 -12.75
N TYR A 201 3.44 -12.18 -11.82
CA TYR A 201 4.87 -12.36 -11.95
C TYR A 201 5.38 -13.55 -11.12
N ILE A 202 6.55 -14.03 -11.52
CA ILE A 202 7.44 -14.89 -10.73
C ILE A 202 8.81 -14.21 -10.74
N SER A 203 9.33 -13.82 -9.59
CA SER A 203 10.70 -13.31 -9.43
C SER A 203 11.55 -14.40 -8.81
N LEU A 204 12.68 -14.72 -9.44
CA LEU A 204 13.66 -15.68 -8.93
C LEU A 204 14.98 -14.99 -8.65
N ARG A 205 15.61 -15.35 -7.55
CA ARG A 205 16.89 -14.80 -7.10
C ARG A 205 17.84 -15.92 -6.70
N THR A 206 19.08 -15.78 -7.12
CA THR A 206 20.21 -16.61 -6.72
C THR A 206 21.35 -15.67 -6.27
N PRO A 207 22.39 -16.18 -5.58
CA PRO A 207 23.59 -15.39 -5.31
C PRO A 207 24.26 -14.81 -6.56
N GLY A 208 24.03 -15.41 -7.75
CA GLY A 208 24.62 -14.97 -9.01
C GLY A 208 23.80 -13.92 -9.77
N GLY A 209 22.56 -13.64 -9.34
CA GLY A 209 21.67 -12.69 -10.00
C GLY A 209 20.21 -13.11 -9.91
N ASN A 210 19.35 -12.35 -10.57
CA ASN A 210 17.90 -12.48 -10.53
C ASN A 210 17.30 -12.49 -11.93
N THR A 211 16.09 -13.03 -12.03
CA THR A 211 15.26 -12.99 -13.24
C THR A 211 13.81 -12.84 -12.84
N MET A 212 12.99 -12.45 -13.80
CA MET A 212 11.57 -12.21 -13.60
C MET A 212 10.79 -12.69 -14.81
N TYR A 213 9.72 -13.42 -14.54
CA TYR A 213 8.78 -13.88 -15.54
C TYR A 213 7.46 -13.14 -15.33
N SER A 214 6.94 -12.59 -16.42
CA SER A 214 5.60 -12.00 -16.50
C SER A 214 4.96 -12.42 -17.81
N GLY A 215 3.65 -12.19 -17.97
CA GLY A 215 2.89 -12.64 -19.14
C GLY A 215 2.13 -13.94 -18.88
N ASP A 216 2.25 -14.93 -19.77
CA ASP A 216 1.44 -16.17 -19.79
C ASP A 216 1.81 -17.16 -18.67
N ILE A 217 1.56 -16.75 -17.43
CA ILE A 217 1.60 -17.62 -16.26
C ILE A 217 0.22 -18.27 -16.11
N SER A 218 0.19 -19.59 -16.04
CA SER A 218 -1.01 -20.38 -15.81
C SER A 218 -0.98 -20.99 -14.42
N VAL A 219 -2.17 -21.07 -13.81
CA VAL A 219 -2.34 -21.77 -12.54
C VAL A 219 -3.40 -22.85 -12.71
N THR A 220 -3.10 -24.05 -12.25
CA THR A 220 -4.09 -25.15 -12.17
C THR A 220 -4.20 -25.63 -10.74
N ASP A 221 -5.43 -25.89 -10.30
CA ASP A 221 -5.75 -26.52 -9.01
C ASP A 221 -6.31 -27.92 -9.27
N GLN A 222 -5.64 -28.93 -8.72
CA GLN A 222 -6.09 -30.31 -8.74
C GLN A 222 -6.18 -30.82 -7.31
N ASN A 223 -7.35 -30.66 -6.68
CA ASN A 223 -7.63 -31.09 -5.31
C ASN A 223 -6.69 -30.47 -4.26
N GLY A 224 -6.46 -29.15 -4.34
CA GLY A 224 -5.59 -28.41 -3.43
C GLY A 224 -4.10 -28.52 -3.78
N ILE A 225 -3.76 -29.16 -4.90
CA ILE A 225 -2.41 -29.14 -5.47
C ILE A 225 -2.38 -28.05 -6.53
N TYR A 226 -1.70 -26.96 -6.22
CA TYR A 226 -1.51 -25.81 -7.10
C TYR A 226 -0.28 -26.03 -7.96
N LYS A 227 -0.42 -25.79 -9.27
CA LYS A 227 0.70 -25.77 -10.22
C LYS A 227 0.75 -24.40 -10.88
N ILE A 228 1.80 -23.63 -10.58
CA ILE A 228 2.10 -22.36 -11.23
C ILE A 228 3.10 -22.65 -12.35
N HIS A 229 2.70 -22.45 -13.60
CA HIS A 229 3.49 -22.81 -14.77
C HIS A 229 3.66 -21.61 -15.71
N PHE A 230 4.91 -21.30 -16.02
CA PHE A 230 5.32 -20.38 -17.07
C PHE A 230 6.15 -21.15 -18.09
N LYS A 231 5.89 -20.93 -19.38
CA LYS A 231 6.62 -21.60 -20.47
C LYS A 231 6.79 -20.71 -21.68
N SER A 232 8.01 -20.65 -22.19
CA SER A 232 8.38 -20.05 -23.47
C SER A 232 9.27 -21.01 -24.26
N THR A 233 9.78 -20.60 -25.42
CA THR A 233 10.69 -21.42 -26.24
C THR A 233 12.01 -21.74 -25.51
N ALA A 234 12.50 -20.82 -24.67
CA ALA A 234 13.81 -20.92 -24.02
C ALA A 234 13.73 -21.14 -22.50
N GLN A 235 12.53 -20.96 -21.91
CA GLN A 235 12.35 -20.89 -20.46
C GLN A 235 11.15 -21.74 -20.03
N GLU A 236 11.27 -22.41 -18.91
CA GLU A 236 10.20 -23.15 -18.27
C GLU A 236 10.35 -23.04 -16.76
N PHE A 237 9.28 -22.64 -16.10
CA PHE A 237 9.19 -22.62 -14.64
C PHE A 237 7.90 -23.29 -14.23
N LEU A 238 7.99 -24.30 -13.37
CA LEU A 238 6.86 -24.98 -12.76
C LEU A 238 7.10 -25.06 -11.26
N LEU A 239 6.22 -24.44 -10.48
CA LEU A 239 6.15 -24.62 -9.04
C LEU A 239 4.87 -25.40 -8.72
N THR A 240 5.01 -26.54 -8.06
CA THR A 240 3.87 -27.32 -7.55
C THR A 240 3.89 -27.32 -6.04
N PHE A 241 2.77 -27.03 -5.39
CA PHE A 241 2.65 -27.13 -3.94
C PHE A 241 1.24 -27.47 -3.51
N LYS A 242 1.10 -28.10 -2.34
CA LYS A 242 -0.19 -28.32 -1.72
C LYS A 242 -0.59 -27.11 -0.88
N ASN A 243 -1.79 -26.58 -1.08
CA ASN A 243 -2.38 -25.52 -0.26
C ASN A 243 -3.87 -25.82 -0.04
N ASN A 244 -4.31 -25.78 1.22
CA ASN A 244 -5.71 -25.97 1.59
C ASN A 244 -6.49 -24.64 1.54
N GLU A 245 -6.29 -23.84 0.48
CA GLU A 245 -6.94 -22.53 0.29
C GLU A 245 -6.65 -21.52 1.42
N GLN A 246 -5.45 -21.55 2.02
CA GLN A 246 -5.08 -20.70 3.16
C GLN A 246 -3.77 -19.94 2.95
N SER A 247 -3.58 -18.88 3.73
CA SER A 247 -2.29 -18.20 3.89
C SER A 247 -1.54 -18.84 5.06
N GLY A 248 -0.21 -18.92 4.96
CA GLY A 248 0.64 -19.52 5.97
C GLY A 248 1.84 -20.26 5.39
N LEU A 249 2.65 -20.81 6.30
CA LEU A 249 3.80 -21.64 6.00
C LEU A 249 3.35 -23.04 5.59
N LEU A 250 3.84 -23.54 4.47
CA LEU A 250 3.61 -24.89 3.98
C LEU A 250 4.79 -25.81 4.35
N ALA A 251 4.55 -27.12 4.40
CA ALA A 251 5.63 -28.05 4.68
C ALA A 251 6.59 -28.11 3.46
N PRO A 252 7.92 -28.05 3.65
CA PRO A 252 8.84 -28.08 2.52
C PRO A 252 8.74 -29.34 1.64
N SER A 253 8.30 -30.46 2.22
CA SER A 253 8.03 -31.72 1.50
C SER A 253 6.83 -31.66 0.55
N GLU A 254 6.00 -30.61 0.64
CA GLU A 254 4.83 -30.42 -0.22
C GLU A 254 5.17 -29.63 -1.49
N GLY A 255 6.42 -29.17 -1.66
CA GLY A 255 6.86 -28.39 -2.80
C GLY A 255 7.66 -29.16 -3.83
N ASN A 256 7.40 -28.88 -5.11
CA ASN A 256 8.19 -29.34 -6.24
C ASN A 256 8.50 -28.18 -7.18
N ILE A 257 9.66 -28.23 -7.82
CA ILE A 257 10.10 -27.21 -8.77
C ILE A 257 10.75 -27.82 -10.00
N LEU A 258 10.42 -27.26 -11.16
CA LEU A 258 11.22 -27.33 -12.36
C LEU A 258 11.54 -25.91 -12.78
N TRP A 259 12.81 -25.59 -12.97
CA TRP A 259 13.23 -24.30 -13.47
C TRP A 259 14.32 -24.51 -14.51
N LYS A 260 14.01 -24.17 -15.76
CA LYS A 260 14.94 -24.20 -16.88
C LYS A 260 14.93 -22.84 -17.54
N ASP A 261 16.06 -22.16 -17.58
CA ASP A 261 16.21 -20.89 -18.26
C ASP A 261 17.57 -20.85 -18.92
N THR A 262 17.64 -20.93 -20.24
CA THR A 262 18.91 -20.96 -20.97
C THR A 262 19.64 -19.61 -20.99
N GLY A 263 18.91 -18.51 -20.72
CA GLY A 263 19.44 -17.14 -20.73
C GLY A 263 19.81 -16.59 -19.35
N PHE A 264 19.48 -17.30 -18.27
CA PHE A 264 19.71 -16.82 -16.91
C PHE A 264 21.17 -16.41 -16.70
N ILE A 265 21.39 -15.13 -16.37
CA ILE A 265 22.70 -14.49 -16.15
C ILE A 265 23.77 -14.85 -17.20
N SER A 266 23.36 -15.01 -18.46
CA SER A 266 24.22 -15.43 -19.58
C SER A 266 24.92 -16.79 -19.42
N LYS A 267 24.49 -17.61 -18.45
CA LYS A 267 25.05 -18.94 -18.17
C LYS A 267 24.02 -20.05 -18.25
N GLY A 268 22.74 -19.70 -18.12
CA GLY A 268 21.62 -20.62 -18.02
C GLY A 268 21.60 -21.42 -16.72
N ILE A 269 20.41 -21.88 -16.34
CA ILE A 269 20.17 -22.67 -15.14
C ILE A 269 19.12 -23.75 -15.40
N GLU A 270 19.29 -24.89 -14.75
CA GLU A 270 18.38 -26.03 -14.79
C GLU A 270 18.24 -26.66 -13.39
N ILE A 271 17.00 -26.78 -12.93
CA ILE A 271 16.57 -27.51 -11.73
C ILE A 271 15.43 -28.39 -12.17
N ASN A 272 15.51 -29.67 -11.85
CA ASN A 272 14.52 -30.65 -12.29
C ASN A 272 14.12 -31.54 -11.14
N CYS A 273 13.05 -31.13 -10.46
CA CYS A 273 12.55 -31.80 -9.28
C CYS A 273 11.00 -31.72 -9.19
N PRO A 274 10.28 -32.11 -10.26
CA PRO A 274 8.83 -31.94 -10.36
C PRO A 274 8.03 -32.92 -9.48
N THR A 275 8.65 -33.98 -8.96
CA THR A 275 7.97 -35.07 -8.22
C THR A 275 8.72 -35.58 -6.99
N SER A 276 9.81 -34.93 -6.58
CA SER A 276 10.61 -35.36 -5.41
C SER A 276 10.03 -34.84 -4.10
N ASN A 277 10.02 -35.66 -3.06
CA ASN A 277 9.64 -35.24 -1.71
C ASN A 277 10.78 -34.49 -0.97
N THR A 278 11.96 -34.38 -1.58
CA THR A 278 13.17 -33.76 -1.01
C THR A 278 13.85 -32.88 -2.05
N CYS A 279 13.21 -31.77 -2.35
CA CYS A 279 13.60 -30.91 -3.46
C CYS A 279 14.62 -29.82 -3.11
N GLY A 280 14.91 -29.65 -1.82
CA GLY A 280 15.75 -28.57 -1.32
C GLY A 280 14.98 -27.35 -0.81
N PHE A 281 13.63 -27.38 -0.84
CA PHE A 281 12.85 -26.34 -0.16
C PHE A 281 13.19 -26.29 1.34
N GLU A 282 13.38 -25.08 1.84
CA GLU A 282 13.53 -24.79 3.26
C GLU A 282 12.26 -24.12 3.80
N GLU A 283 11.61 -23.31 2.96
CA GLU A 283 10.39 -22.58 3.29
C GLU A 283 9.56 -22.34 2.03
N ILE A 284 8.24 -22.52 2.15
CA ILE A 284 7.25 -22.14 1.16
C ILE A 284 6.15 -21.40 1.91
N LEU A 285 5.92 -20.14 1.59
CA LEU A 285 5.03 -19.24 2.31
C LEU A 285 3.96 -18.71 1.37
N VAL A 286 2.69 -18.95 1.70
CA VAL A 286 1.56 -18.27 1.05
C VAL A 286 1.21 -17.04 1.88
N LEU A 287 1.56 -15.86 1.37
CA LEU A 287 1.32 -14.58 2.05
C LEU A 287 -0.15 -14.16 1.99
N SER A 288 -0.80 -14.42 0.85
CA SER A 288 -2.20 -14.10 0.63
C SER A 288 -2.83 -15.09 -0.35
N TYR A 289 -4.03 -15.54 -0.02
CA TYR A 289 -4.82 -16.41 -0.88
C TYR A 289 -6.24 -15.85 -1.04
N GLN A 290 -6.71 -15.77 -2.28
CA GLN A 290 -8.08 -15.42 -2.61
C GLN A 290 -8.63 -16.40 -3.65
N LYS A 291 -9.61 -17.23 -3.26
CA LYS A 291 -10.31 -18.15 -4.16
C LYS A 291 -10.85 -17.42 -5.39
N ASN A 292 -10.58 -17.95 -6.59
CA ASN A 292 -10.92 -17.33 -7.89
C ASN A 292 -10.35 -15.92 -8.09
N GLY A 293 -9.29 -15.57 -7.35
CA GLY A 293 -8.66 -14.26 -7.39
C GLY A 293 -7.17 -14.43 -7.67
N TRP A 294 -6.37 -14.40 -6.61
CA TRP A 294 -4.92 -14.39 -6.71
C TRP A 294 -4.31 -15.21 -5.58
N ILE A 295 -3.10 -15.69 -5.82
CA ILE A 295 -2.23 -16.22 -4.79
C ILE A 295 -0.91 -15.44 -4.81
N LYS A 296 -0.51 -14.96 -3.64
CA LYS A 296 0.78 -14.33 -3.41
C LYS A 296 1.59 -15.18 -2.44
N GLY A 297 2.84 -15.42 -2.74
CA GLY A 297 3.71 -16.15 -1.86
C GLY A 297 5.17 -15.98 -2.20
N SER A 298 5.99 -16.70 -1.44
CA SER A 298 7.42 -16.79 -1.62
C SER A 298 7.90 -18.19 -1.31
N PHE A 299 9.09 -18.54 -1.78
CA PHE A 299 9.79 -19.71 -1.28
C PHE A 299 11.28 -19.43 -1.19
N LYS A 300 11.97 -20.21 -0.37
CA LYS A 300 13.43 -20.28 -0.37
C LYS A 300 13.88 -21.72 -0.18
N GLY A 301 15.07 -22.02 -0.68
CA GLY A 301 15.66 -23.34 -0.52
C GLY A 301 17.03 -23.48 -1.17
N ASN A 302 17.67 -24.59 -0.84
CA ASN A 302 18.95 -24.99 -1.39
C ASN A 302 18.78 -26.12 -2.39
N PHE A 303 18.76 -25.77 -3.67
CA PHE A 303 18.42 -26.71 -4.75
C PHE A 303 19.67 -27.20 -5.47
N TRP A 304 19.70 -28.48 -5.84
CA TRP A 304 20.72 -28.98 -6.76
C TRP A 304 20.46 -28.40 -8.16
N ALA A 305 21.26 -27.40 -8.54
CA ALA A 305 21.09 -26.65 -9.77
C ALA A 305 22.27 -26.87 -10.71
N LYS A 306 21.96 -27.05 -11.98
CA LYS A 306 22.92 -27.17 -13.08
C LYS A 306 23.02 -25.84 -13.81
N THR A 307 24.22 -25.26 -13.85
CA THR A 307 24.54 -24.13 -14.72
C THR A 307 24.95 -24.67 -16.09
N LEU A 308 24.43 -24.10 -17.18
CA LEU A 308 24.61 -24.66 -18.53
C LEU A 308 25.95 -24.24 -19.16
N GLN A 309 26.47 -23.06 -18.83
CA GLN A 309 27.69 -22.49 -19.41
C GLN A 309 28.55 -21.73 -18.37
N PRO A 310 29.73 -22.23 -17.98
CA PRO A 310 30.20 -23.59 -18.21
C PRO A 310 29.32 -24.61 -17.49
N LEU A 311 29.30 -25.84 -18.02
CA LEU A 311 28.52 -26.93 -17.45
C LEU A 311 29.04 -27.27 -16.05
N THR A 312 28.28 -26.89 -15.02
CA THR A 312 28.60 -27.17 -13.63
C THR A 312 27.33 -27.49 -12.86
N ALA A 313 27.42 -28.23 -11.76
CA ALA A 313 26.29 -28.54 -10.90
C ALA A 313 26.70 -28.39 -9.44
N LYS A 314 25.87 -27.71 -8.66
CA LYS A 314 26.07 -27.52 -7.22
C LYS A 314 24.74 -27.18 -6.56
N ASN A 315 24.70 -27.32 -5.24
CA ASN A 315 23.64 -26.74 -4.44
C ASN A 315 23.68 -25.21 -4.55
N GLN A 316 22.54 -24.59 -4.84
CA GLN A 316 22.37 -23.15 -4.93
C GLN A 316 21.19 -22.72 -4.07
N GLN A 317 21.43 -21.68 -3.28
CA GLN A 317 20.36 -20.96 -2.60
C GLN A 317 19.52 -20.20 -3.63
N ILE A 318 18.21 -20.42 -3.58
CA ILE A 318 17.26 -19.79 -4.47
C ILE A 318 16.11 -19.27 -3.65
N GLU A 319 15.76 -18.03 -3.89
CA GLU A 319 14.57 -17.40 -3.35
C GLU A 319 13.63 -17.02 -4.49
N ALA A 320 12.34 -17.04 -4.22
CA ALA A 320 11.36 -16.56 -5.15
C ALA A 320 10.24 -15.79 -4.47
N ASP A 321 9.66 -14.86 -5.21
CA ASP A 321 8.34 -14.30 -4.92
C ASP A 321 7.45 -14.55 -6.13
N PHE A 322 6.19 -14.86 -5.88
CA PHE A 322 5.19 -15.00 -6.93
C PHE A 322 3.90 -14.29 -6.54
N PHE A 323 3.28 -13.68 -7.54
CA PHE A 323 1.94 -13.14 -7.48
C PHE A 323 1.24 -13.56 -8.77
N VAL A 324 0.24 -14.43 -8.67
CA VAL A 324 -0.38 -15.03 -9.86
C VAL A 324 -1.89 -15.12 -9.69
N LYS A 325 -2.61 -15.06 -10.80
CA LYS A 325 -4.08 -15.17 -10.83
C LYS A 325 -4.51 -16.64 -10.77
N LEU A 326 -5.56 -16.93 -10.00
CA LEU A 326 -6.21 -18.24 -9.93
C LEU A 326 -7.35 -18.37 -10.94
#